data_AF-A0A2A3XY62-F1
#
_entry.id   AF-A0A2A3XY62-F1
#
_cell.length_a   1.000
_cell.length_b   1.000
_cell.length_c   1.000
_cell.angle_alpha   90.00
_cell.angle_beta   90.00
_cell.angle_gamma   90.00
#
_symmetry.space_group_name_H-M   'P 1'
#
loop_
_entity.id
_entity.type
_entity.pdbx_description
1 polymer ?
#
loop_
_entity_poly.entity_id
_entity_poly.type
_entity_poly.pdbx_seq_one_letter_code
_entity_poly.pdbx_strand_id
1 'polypeptide(L)' 'MKAPNDAALATARGSHKLWEVEMGDFRAYTMEERATYLAPSCARCGQHRHVVWEKVKDTETYLPRDAGCSNEACTA' A
#
# COMPACT_ATOMS: atom_id res chain seq x y z
N MET A 1 18.84 -16.25 -33.69
CA MET A 1 17.63 -16.86 -33.10
C MET A 1 18.06 -17.93 -32.10
N LYS A 2 17.30 -18.03 -31.00
CA LYS A 2 17.22 -19.13 -30.02
C LYS A 2 18.20 -19.11 -28.82
N ALA A 3 17.68 -18.59 -27.71
CA ALA A 3 18.12 -18.96 -26.35
C ALA A 3 17.60 -20.36 -25.97
N PRO A 4 18.25 -21.02 -25.01
CA PRO A 4 17.53 -21.86 -24.04
C PRO A 4 17.90 -21.41 -22.61
N ASN A 5 16.92 -21.02 -21.80
CA ASN A 5 16.20 -21.87 -20.83
C ASN A 5 17.12 -22.51 -19.78
N ASP A 6 17.29 -21.81 -18.66
CA ASP A 6 17.57 -22.44 -17.37
C ASP A 6 16.45 -22.08 -16.39
N ALA A 7 15.65 -23.10 -16.12
CA ALA A 7 14.54 -23.09 -15.19
C ALA A 7 15.06 -23.37 -13.79
N ALA A 8 15.20 -22.34 -12.96
CA ALA A 8 15.25 -22.49 -11.51
C ALA A 8 15.13 -21.11 -10.85
N LEU A 9 13.90 -20.70 -10.53
CA LEU A 9 13.57 -19.80 -9.41
C LEU A 9 12.05 -19.74 -9.23
N ALA A 10 11.42 -20.91 -9.23
CA ALA A 10 10.21 -21.08 -8.44
C ALA A 10 10.66 -21.34 -7.01
N THR A 11 10.33 -20.45 -6.07
CA THR A 11 9.79 -20.74 -4.73
C THR A 11 9.95 -19.51 -3.83
N ALA A 12 8.96 -18.62 -3.88
CA ALA A 12 8.58 -17.77 -2.75
C ALA A 12 7.17 -17.20 -2.99
N ARG A 13 6.20 -18.05 -3.38
CA ARG A 13 4.78 -17.73 -3.18
C ARG A 13 4.48 -17.93 -1.70
N GLY A 14 4.96 -17.01 -0.87
CA GLY A 14 4.43 -16.85 0.47
C GLY A 14 2.95 -16.56 0.33
N SER A 15 2.14 -17.24 1.14
CA SER A 15 0.71 -16.99 1.28
C SER A 15 0.49 -15.58 1.83
N HIS A 16 0.62 -14.57 0.97
CA HIS A 16 0.13 -13.23 1.23
C HIS A 16 -1.39 -13.34 1.18
N LYS A 17 -1.95 -13.48 2.38
CA LYS A 17 -3.38 -13.40 2.62
C LYS A 17 -3.83 -12.07 1.99
N LEU A 18 -4.55 -12.24 0.89
CA LEU A 18 -4.97 -11.23 -0.08
C LEU A 18 -6.12 -10.45 0.55
N TRP A 19 -5.86 -9.78 1.67
CA TRP A 19 -6.87 -8.99 2.34
C TRP A 19 -7.03 -7.68 1.56
N GLU A 20 -8.07 -7.68 0.74
CA GLU A 20 -8.97 -6.54 0.54
C GLU A 20 -8.29 -5.19 0.26
N VAL A 21 -7.81 -5.11 -0.97
CA VAL A 21 -7.91 -3.98 -1.92
C VAL A 21 -8.76 -2.78 -1.43
N GLU A 22 -8.11 -1.68 -1.03
CA GLU A 22 -8.66 -0.30 -1.15
C GLU A 22 -7.63 0.86 -1.07
N MET A 23 -6.32 0.61 -1.06
CA MET A 23 -5.30 1.66 -1.13
C MET A 23 -4.54 1.56 -2.44
N GLY A 24 -4.83 2.49 -3.35
CA GLY A 24 -4.45 2.47 -4.77
C GLY A 24 -2.97 2.64 -5.12
N ASP A 25 -2.04 2.42 -4.19
CA ASP A 25 -0.62 2.40 -4.50
C ASP A 25 0.14 1.47 -3.54
N PHE A 26 0.64 0.36 -4.08
CA PHE A 26 1.49 -0.61 -3.36
C PHE A 26 2.97 -0.16 -3.31
N ARG A 27 3.26 1.13 -3.48
CA ARG A 27 4.63 1.65 -3.55
C ARG A 27 5.09 2.21 -2.21
N ALA A 28 6.39 2.10 -1.95
CA ALA A 28 7.02 2.79 -0.82
C ALA A 28 7.34 4.23 -1.22
N TYR A 29 7.07 5.17 -0.30
CA TYR A 29 7.21 6.61 -0.51
C TYR A 29 8.40 7.15 0.26
N THR A 30 9.14 8.10 -0.30
CA THR A 30 10.13 8.86 0.48
C THR A 30 9.45 9.81 1.47
N MET A 31 10.25 10.44 2.34
CA MET A 31 9.77 11.48 3.26
C MET A 31 9.12 12.66 2.53
N GLU A 32 9.65 13.05 1.37
CA GLU A 32 9.14 14.15 0.56
C GLU A 32 7.84 13.75 -0.13
N GLU A 33 7.80 12.56 -0.74
CA GLU A 33 6.61 12.09 -1.45
C GLU A 33 5.42 11.89 -0.50
N ARG A 34 5.66 11.34 0.70
CA ARG A 34 4.60 11.12 1.69
C ARG A 34 3.97 12.43 2.17
N ALA A 35 4.74 13.54 2.17
CA ALA A 35 4.26 14.85 2.61
C ALA A 35 3.23 15.45 1.63
N THR A 36 3.31 15.05 0.36
CA THR A 36 2.38 15.47 -0.70
C THR A 36 1.35 14.39 -1.06
N TYR A 37 1.36 13.26 -0.34
CA TYR A 37 0.46 12.15 -0.63
C TYR A 37 -0.99 12.52 -0.31
N LEU A 38 -1.87 12.36 -1.30
CA LEU A 38 -3.30 12.55 -1.13
C LEU A 38 -3.98 11.19 -0.90
N ALA A 39 -4.49 10.98 0.31
CA ALA A 39 -5.21 9.77 0.65
C ALA A 39 -6.50 9.62 -0.19
N PRO A 40 -6.89 8.39 -0.56
CA PRO A 40 -8.12 8.17 -1.28
C PRO A 40 -9.33 8.62 -0.45
N SER A 41 -10.40 9.01 -1.14
CA SER A 41 -11.68 9.32 -0.51
C SER A 41 -12.38 8.04 -0.05
N CYS A 42 -13.01 8.09 1.11
CA CYS A 42 -13.92 7.07 1.59
C CYS A 42 -15.10 6.94 0.61
N ALA A 43 -15.38 5.72 0.15
CA ALA A 43 -16.47 5.46 -0.79
C ALA A 43 -17.87 5.79 -0.25
N ARG A 44 -18.03 5.89 1.08
CA ARG A 44 -19.33 6.17 1.72
C ARG A 44 -19.59 7.67 1.90
N CYS A 45 -18.67 8.38 2.56
CA CYS A 45 -18.88 9.78 2.93
C CYS A 45 -18.07 10.78 2.10
N GLY A 46 -17.25 10.32 1.16
CA GLY A 46 -16.45 11.15 0.25
C GLY A 46 -15.24 11.85 0.87
N GLN A 47 -15.09 11.83 2.20
CA GLN A 47 -13.94 12.43 2.88
C GLN A 47 -12.68 11.59 2.71
N HIS A 48 -11.51 12.23 2.71
CA HIS A 48 -10.23 11.53 2.67
C HIS A 48 -10.08 10.57 3.86
N ARG A 49 -9.52 9.39 3.61
CA ARG A 49 -9.21 8.41 4.66
C ARG A 49 -7.97 8.83 5.45
N HIS A 50 -7.89 8.37 6.69
CA HIS A 50 -6.67 8.49 7.50
C HIS A 50 -5.65 7.46 7.04
N VAL A 51 -4.40 7.90 6.92
CA VAL A 51 -3.29 7.03 6.55
C VAL A 51 -2.20 7.14 7.59
N VAL A 52 -1.78 5.99 8.12
CA VAL A 52 -0.60 5.87 8.97
C VAL A 52 0.57 5.33 8.17
N TRP A 53 1.76 5.84 8.45
CA TRP A 53 2.96 5.51 7.69
C TRP A 53 3.81 4.50 8.45
N GLU A 54 4.04 3.35 7.85
CA GLU A 54 4.91 2.31 8.39
C GLU A 54 6.30 2.43 7.75
N LYS A 55 7.37 2.63 8.56
CA LYS A 55 8.74 2.71 8.05
C LYS A 55 9.17 1.31 7.57
N VAL A 56 9.64 1.21 6.33
CA VAL A 56 10.19 -0.04 5.81
C VAL A 56 11.58 -0.24 6.41
N LYS A 57 11.79 -1.40 7.04
CA LYS A 57 13.04 -1.73 7.73
C LYS A 57 14.24 -1.60 6.79
N ASP A 58 15.33 -1.03 7.30
CA ASP A 58 16.61 -0.87 6.59
C ASP A 58 16.50 0.02 5.32
N THR A 59 15.48 0.88 5.24
CA THR A 59 15.29 1.86 4.15
C THR A 59 14.83 3.22 4.68
N GLU A 60 14.86 4.24 3.83
CA GLU A 60 14.32 5.58 4.10
C GLU A 60 12.92 5.79 3.52
N THR A 61 12.21 4.70 3.19
CA THR A 61 10.87 4.75 2.61
C THR A 61 9.79 4.24 3.56
N TYR A 62 8.55 4.63 3.26
CA TYR A 62 7.38 4.40 4.11
C TYR A 62 6.24 3.80 3.29
N LEU A 63 5.51 2.86 3.88
CA LEU A 63 4.31 2.29 3.30
C LEU A 63 3.06 2.96 3.90
N PRO A 64 2.11 3.40 3.08
CA PRO A 64 0.86 3.92 3.57
C PRO A 64 -0.03 2.75 4.03
N ARG A 65 -0.58 2.88 5.24
CA ARG A 65 -1.59 1.97 5.79
C ARG A 65 -2.86 2.74 6.04
N ASP A 66 -3.97 2.23 5.53
CA ASP A 66 -5.28 2.78 5.82
C ASP A 66 -5.62 2.58 7.30
N ALA A 67 -5.95 3.67 7.98
CA ALA A 67 -6.34 3.71 9.38
C ALA A 67 -7.84 4.02 9.57
N GLY A 68 -8.60 4.05 8.48
CA GLY A 68 -10.05 4.22 8.50
C GLY A 68 -10.50 5.58 7.99
N CYS A 69 -11.81 5.82 8.09
CA CYS A 69 -12.41 7.08 7.67
C CYS A 69 -12.00 8.22 8.63
N SER A 70 -11.70 9.40 8.07
CA SER A 70 -11.42 10.58 8.90
C SER A 70 -12.64 11.17 9.59
N ASN A 71 -13.83 10.74 9.20
CA ASN A 71 -15.06 11.12 9.85
C ASN A 71 -15.42 10.09 10.93
N GLU A 72 -15.28 10.43 12.20
CA GLU A 72 -15.64 9.55 13.32
C GLU A 72 -17.12 9.16 13.33
N ALA A 73 -17.99 10.01 12.76
CA ALA A 73 -19.41 9.71 12.59
C ALA A 73 -19.68 8.75 11.43
N CYS A 74 -18.69 8.51 10.57
CA CYS A 74 -18.75 7.47 9.53
C CYS A 74 -18.53 6.10 10.17
N THR A 75 -19.56 5.66 10.91
CA THR A 75 -19.68 4.35 11.51
C THR A 75 -20.11 3.39 10.41
N ALA A 76 -19.12 2.70 9.85
CA ALA A 76 -19.36 1.75 8.78
C ALA A 76 -20.15 0.52 9.25
#